data_AF-A0A2W5X0V7-F1
#
_entry.id   AF-A0A2W5X0V7-F1
#
_cell.length_a   1.000
_cell.length_b   1.000
_cell.length_c   1.000
_cell.angle_alpha   90.00
_cell.angle_beta   90.00
_cell.angle_gamma   90.00
#
_symmetry.space_group_name_H-M   'P 1'
#
loop_
_entity.id
_entity.type
_entity.pdbx_description
1 polymer ?
#
loop_
_entity_poly.entity_id
_entity_poly.type
_entity_poly.pdbx_seq_one_letter_code
_entity_poly.pdbx_strand_id
1 'polypeptide(L)'
;MTRRAPRRNHRNARALAAALTTTALLVAAIPGAAADPGTEPDGAAEVTAEQEAAAAEPVAPVEPSVTAVEAEAPTEAQVLDLGPAADGTATTTDTDVVVASSEVTGFATVGVVWEGPSTPDVAVHVRTADADGTWGEWTDLEIEPGPEGGSTGGTAPLVVGDVAHAEAKIEGAEAAGLRDVRLSVIDPGTGAVDARAASTSGPGYSPAGRSAVPAAPADQFTGGPTVLSRADWGADERLATWRPTQGDYKAAVIHHTAGTNDYSAAQVPAILRGIYAYHAQQLGWGDIGYNFLVDKFGRIWEGRVGGIEMETIGAHVSGWNTNSVGVSVLGNYQTATVTNQAVDAIVRLLGWKMSLQGIRANSTVSINGRTINTIVGHRDLAATSCPGASLYNRLGEIRSRVAAEQGRYQHIFGQGTTFLIQGAGAPQVYLVNGTTKYHIKNYNTLTSLSNLGRLLYADLRVTNQLANGPEMRRFVRDDRSGRVAFVDNNLLYHATICEDVRQFGVPCTPEAIPLLAPVEWDRLGQGPRLSRAVTSHSTDRVYFVQDGRKRWVRSWGALERLLGMSPPLTWVSQGALDDLPNGPDIH
;
A
#
# COMPACT_ATOMS: atom_id res chain seq x y z
N MET A 1 39.41 21.41 44.12
CA MET A 1 39.25 22.08 45.44
C MET A 1 37.76 22.42 45.61
N THR A 2 36.98 21.78 46.49
CA THR A 2 36.80 22.07 47.94
C THR A 2 36.39 23.53 48.23
N ARG A 3 35.34 23.86 49.00
CA ARG A 3 34.58 23.08 50.02
C ARG A 3 33.24 23.74 50.44
N ARG A 4 32.22 22.90 50.65
CA ARG A 4 31.18 22.88 51.73
C ARG A 4 30.18 24.03 52.00
N ALA A 5 28.94 23.59 52.24
CA ALA A 5 27.79 24.26 52.85
C ALA A 5 27.83 24.33 54.40
N PRO A 6 26.76 24.85 55.04
CA PRO A 6 26.26 24.33 56.33
C PRO A 6 24.89 23.62 56.22
N ARG A 7 24.55 22.81 57.24
CA ARG A 7 23.33 21.99 57.40
C ARG A 7 22.59 22.35 58.71
N ARG A 8 21.27 22.14 58.77
CA ARG A 8 20.50 21.27 59.73
C ARG A 8 18.99 21.61 59.66
N ASN A 9 18.10 20.65 59.34
CA ASN A 9 17.35 19.71 60.22
C ASN A 9 16.15 20.38 60.94
N HIS A 10 14.96 19.77 61.16
CA HIS A 10 14.56 18.35 61.23
C HIS A 10 13.03 18.10 60.97
N ARG A 11 12.70 16.94 60.35
CA ARG A 11 11.62 15.96 60.68
C ARG A 11 10.14 16.40 60.90
N ASN A 12 9.22 15.88 60.05
CA ASN A 12 8.27 14.77 60.35
C ASN A 12 6.97 14.84 59.50
N ALA A 13 6.62 13.75 58.81
CA ALA A 13 5.22 13.38 58.50
C ALA A 13 5.16 11.86 58.15
N ARG A 14 4.01 11.22 58.39
CA ARG A 14 3.82 9.75 58.30
C ARG A 14 3.17 9.33 56.98
N ALA A 15 3.32 8.04 56.67
CA ALA A 15 2.69 7.33 55.58
C ALA A 15 1.15 7.35 55.60
N LEU A 16 0.55 7.18 54.43
CA LEU A 16 -0.75 6.53 54.25
C LEU A 16 -0.87 5.99 52.81
N ALA A 17 -1.18 4.70 52.68
CA ALA A 17 -1.58 4.08 51.42
C ALA A 17 -3.10 4.18 51.29
N ALA A 18 -3.61 4.38 50.08
CA ALA A 18 -5.04 4.42 49.79
C ALA A 18 -5.41 3.30 48.80
N ALA A 19 -6.36 2.45 49.19
CA ALA A 19 -6.92 1.43 48.33
C ALA A 19 -8.02 2.03 47.44
N LEU A 20 -8.15 1.53 46.21
CA LEU A 20 -9.29 1.82 45.33
C LEU A 20 -10.38 0.76 45.54
N THR A 21 -11.58 1.23 45.85
CA THR A 21 -12.78 0.42 46.07
C THR A 21 -13.51 0.14 44.76
N THR A 22 -13.90 -1.12 44.55
CA THR A 22 -14.87 -1.54 43.53
C THR A 22 -16.29 -1.16 43.95
N THR A 23 -17.08 -0.59 43.02
CA THR A 23 -18.51 -0.31 43.21
C THR A 23 -19.33 -1.29 42.37
N ALA A 24 -20.11 -2.16 43.01
CA ALA A 24 -21.04 -3.05 42.32
C ALA A 24 -22.40 -2.36 42.11
N LEU A 25 -23.04 -2.59 40.95
CA LEU A 25 -24.41 -2.14 40.70
C LEU A 25 -25.43 -3.16 41.23
N LEU A 26 -26.49 -2.67 41.87
CA LEU A 26 -27.64 -3.43 42.31
C LEU A 26 -28.63 -3.63 41.14
N VAL A 27 -29.16 -4.85 40.99
CA VAL A 27 -30.38 -5.11 40.21
C VAL A 27 -31.47 -5.61 41.17
N ALA A 28 -32.64 -4.98 41.12
CA ALA A 28 -33.76 -5.32 42.00
C ALA A 28 -34.65 -6.42 41.37
N ALA A 29 -35.12 -7.35 42.21
CA ALA A 29 -36.04 -8.42 41.80
C ALA A 29 -37.50 -8.08 42.13
N ILE A 30 -38.44 -8.59 41.32
CA ILE A 30 -39.89 -8.59 41.57
C ILE A 30 -40.42 -10.01 41.30
N PRO A 31 -41.25 -10.62 42.18
CA PRO A 31 -41.67 -12.01 42.04
C PRO A 31 -43.12 -12.23 41.55
N GLY A 32 -43.32 -13.25 40.69
CA GLY A 32 -44.30 -14.32 40.96
C GLY A 32 -45.68 -14.37 40.26
N ALA A 33 -45.77 -15.18 39.20
CA ALA A 33 -46.85 -16.15 38.84
C ALA A 33 -48.32 -15.65 38.59
N ALA A 34 -49.14 -16.21 37.68
CA ALA A 34 -49.11 -17.41 36.79
C ALA A 34 -49.85 -17.07 35.45
N ALA A 35 -50.26 -17.95 34.50
CA ALA A 35 -50.42 -19.41 34.43
C ALA A 35 -50.35 -19.95 32.96
N ASP A 36 -50.93 -21.13 32.70
CA ASP A 36 -50.80 -22.01 31.50
C ASP A 36 -52.17 -22.18 30.75
N PRO A 37 -52.35 -22.95 29.63
CA PRO A 37 -51.41 -23.55 28.66
C PRO A 37 -51.79 -23.37 27.15
N GLY A 38 -50.93 -23.80 26.21
CA GLY A 38 -51.37 -24.05 24.82
C GLY A 38 -50.35 -24.35 23.68
N THR A 39 -49.99 -25.64 23.50
CA THR A 39 -49.50 -26.29 22.24
C THR A 39 -48.09 -25.97 21.65
N GLU A 40 -47.16 -26.93 21.83
CA GLU A 40 -46.24 -27.62 20.86
C GLU A 40 -45.49 -26.86 19.73
N PRO A 41 -44.35 -27.40 19.20
CA PRO A 41 -43.17 -27.91 19.93
C PRO A 41 -41.81 -27.45 19.30
N ASP A 42 -40.72 -27.71 20.04
CA ASP A 42 -39.29 -27.88 19.65
C ASP A 42 -38.73 -27.31 18.32
N GLY A 43 -37.59 -26.61 18.41
CA GLY A 43 -36.63 -26.61 17.29
C GLY A 43 -35.63 -25.47 17.14
N ALA A 44 -35.63 -24.43 17.98
CA ALA A 44 -34.67 -23.32 17.87
C ALA A 44 -33.67 -23.32 19.03
N ALA A 45 -32.49 -23.93 18.82
CA ALA A 45 -31.36 -23.75 19.71
C ALA A 45 -30.83 -22.31 19.57
N GLU A 46 -31.05 -21.51 20.60
CA GLU A 46 -30.61 -20.12 20.66
C GLU A 46 -29.08 -20.09 20.79
N VAL A 47 -28.38 -19.81 19.68
CA VAL A 47 -26.92 -19.72 19.65
C VAL A 47 -26.52 -18.39 20.29
N THR A 48 -26.14 -18.43 21.57
CA THR A 48 -25.58 -17.28 22.28
C THR A 48 -24.31 -16.79 21.59
N ALA A 49 -24.41 -15.65 20.90
CA ALA A 49 -23.32 -15.04 20.16
C ALA A 49 -22.30 -14.32 21.07
N GLU A 50 -21.59 -15.09 21.89
CA GLU A 50 -20.31 -14.68 22.50
C GLU A 50 -19.17 -15.44 21.82
N GLN A 51 -19.03 -15.23 20.51
CA GLN A 51 -17.76 -15.48 19.83
C GLN A 51 -17.00 -14.15 19.79
N GLU A 52 -16.37 -13.83 20.92
CA GLU A 52 -15.39 -12.75 21.01
C GLU A 52 -14.37 -12.93 19.89
N ALA A 53 -14.32 -11.96 18.97
CA ALA A 53 -13.42 -12.01 17.84
C ALA A 53 -11.99 -11.84 18.36
N ALA A 54 -11.34 -12.97 18.65
CA ALA A 54 -9.93 -13.02 19.01
C ALA A 54 -9.12 -12.37 17.90
N ALA A 55 -8.79 -11.08 18.11
CA ALA A 55 -7.80 -10.41 17.30
C ALA A 55 -6.53 -11.24 17.40
N ALA A 56 -6.07 -11.78 16.27
CA ALA A 56 -4.83 -12.54 16.25
C ALA A 56 -3.73 -11.68 16.87
N GLU A 57 -3.07 -12.19 17.92
CA GLU A 57 -2.04 -11.43 18.61
C GLU A 57 -0.99 -10.93 17.58
N PRO A 58 -0.52 -9.68 17.71
CA PRO A 58 0.47 -9.15 16.78
C PRO A 58 1.72 -10.02 16.84
N VAL A 59 2.04 -10.68 15.73
CA VAL A 59 3.20 -11.58 15.69
C VAL A 59 4.46 -10.75 15.86
N ALA A 60 5.31 -11.15 16.79
CA ALA A 60 6.58 -10.47 17.05
C ALA A 60 7.48 -10.49 15.79
N PRO A 61 8.27 -9.43 15.56
CA PRO A 61 9.28 -9.43 14.50
C PRO A 61 10.30 -10.56 14.75
N VAL A 62 10.83 -11.12 13.67
CA VAL A 62 11.88 -12.15 13.72
C VAL A 62 13.20 -11.46 13.41
N GLU A 63 14.09 -11.40 14.39
CA GLU A 63 15.41 -10.79 14.24
C GLU A 63 16.34 -11.75 13.46
N PRO A 64 16.83 -11.39 12.26
CA PRO A 64 17.82 -12.17 11.53
C PRO A 64 19.22 -11.95 12.13
N SER A 65 20.08 -12.96 12.07
CA SER A 65 21.48 -12.85 12.53
C SER A 65 22.46 -12.91 11.36
N VAL A 66 23.41 -11.99 11.34
CA VAL A 66 24.45 -11.89 10.31
C VAL A 66 25.80 -12.33 10.85
N THR A 67 26.44 -13.24 10.12
CA THR A 67 27.85 -13.61 10.28
C THR A 67 28.59 -13.17 9.03
N ALA A 68 29.54 -12.24 9.16
CA ALA A 68 30.39 -11.83 8.05
C ALA A 68 31.78 -12.42 8.24
N VAL A 69 32.25 -13.22 7.28
CA VAL A 69 33.60 -13.78 7.28
C VAL A 69 34.47 -12.96 6.32
N GLU A 70 35.54 -12.38 6.84
CA GLU A 70 36.55 -11.68 6.05
C GLU A 70 37.29 -12.67 5.16
N ALA A 71 37.54 -12.27 3.91
CA ALA A 71 38.38 -13.04 3.01
C ALA A 71 39.81 -13.15 3.55
N GLU A 72 40.45 -14.29 3.35
CA GLU A 72 41.89 -14.37 3.59
C GLU A 72 42.59 -13.47 2.56
N ALA A 73 43.48 -12.60 3.03
CA ALA A 73 44.30 -11.79 2.14
C ALA A 73 45.11 -12.72 1.22
N PRO A 74 45.23 -12.43 -0.08
CA PRO A 74 45.87 -13.33 -1.03
C PRO A 74 47.29 -13.68 -0.54
N THR A 75 47.51 -14.95 -0.22
CA THR A 75 48.82 -15.45 0.19
C THR A 75 49.74 -15.41 -1.01
N GLU A 76 50.54 -14.34 -1.06
CA GLU A 76 51.77 -14.14 -1.84
C GLU A 76 51.85 -14.98 -3.13
N ALA A 77 51.56 -14.35 -4.27
CA ALA A 77 51.55 -14.94 -5.61
C ALA A 77 52.65 -16.01 -5.76
N GLN A 78 52.25 -17.29 -5.80
CA GLN A 78 53.19 -18.39 -5.92
C GLN A 78 53.82 -18.37 -7.31
N VAL A 79 54.98 -17.72 -7.40
CA VAL A 79 55.90 -17.83 -8.53
C VAL A 79 56.39 -19.27 -8.59
N LEU A 80 55.64 -20.10 -9.30
CA LEU A 80 56.05 -21.42 -9.74
C LEU A 80 57.20 -21.23 -10.74
N ASP A 81 58.43 -21.34 -10.25
CA ASP A 81 59.65 -21.41 -11.06
C ASP A 81 59.66 -22.72 -11.85
N LEU A 82 58.89 -22.74 -12.93
CA LEU A 82 58.93 -23.77 -13.95
C LEU A 82 59.97 -23.34 -14.99
N GLY A 83 61.10 -24.07 -14.98
CA GLY A 83 62.24 -23.83 -15.86
C GLY A 83 61.87 -23.75 -17.36
N PRO A 84 62.76 -23.18 -18.18
CA PRO A 84 62.40 -22.58 -19.46
C PRO A 84 61.72 -23.56 -20.43
N ALA A 85 60.52 -23.21 -20.88
CA ALA A 85 59.87 -23.79 -22.05
C ALA A 85 60.68 -23.47 -23.32
N ALA A 86 60.77 -24.43 -24.24
CA ALA A 86 61.71 -24.42 -25.37
C ALA A 86 61.35 -23.43 -26.51
N ASP A 87 60.26 -22.69 -26.36
CA ASP A 87 59.63 -21.80 -27.33
C ASP A 87 59.44 -20.35 -26.83
N GLY A 88 59.91 -20.02 -25.62
CA GLY A 88 60.18 -18.63 -25.21
C GLY A 88 58.95 -17.72 -25.00
N THR A 89 57.73 -18.27 -25.05
CA THR A 89 56.48 -17.53 -24.78
C THR A 89 55.89 -17.92 -23.43
N ALA A 90 56.32 -17.23 -22.37
CA ALA A 90 55.59 -17.21 -21.12
C ALA A 90 54.34 -16.33 -21.28
N THR A 91 53.16 -16.93 -21.17
CA THR A 91 51.88 -16.22 -21.06
C THR A 91 51.33 -16.42 -19.67
N THR A 92 51.69 -15.53 -18.75
CA THR A 92 51.13 -15.47 -17.40
C THR A 92 49.91 -14.55 -17.40
N THR A 93 48.70 -15.11 -17.33
CA THR A 93 47.52 -14.36 -16.87
C THR A 93 47.38 -14.58 -15.38
N ASP A 94 48.04 -13.70 -14.62
CA ASP A 94 47.84 -13.59 -13.18
C ASP A 94 46.49 -12.89 -12.97
N THR A 95 45.53 -13.62 -12.40
CA THR A 95 44.26 -13.05 -11.95
C THR A 95 44.26 -13.12 -10.43
N ASP A 96 44.29 -11.98 -9.76
CA ASP A 96 44.16 -11.92 -8.31
C ASP A 96 42.82 -12.56 -7.91
N VAL A 97 42.89 -13.65 -7.14
CA VAL A 97 41.72 -14.36 -6.63
C VAL A 97 41.61 -14.12 -5.13
N VAL A 98 40.48 -13.55 -4.71
CA VAL A 98 40.13 -13.34 -3.30
C VAL A 98 39.07 -14.37 -2.90
N VAL A 99 39.32 -15.14 -1.85
CA VAL A 99 38.44 -16.24 -1.40
C VAL A 99 38.02 -16.02 0.06
N ALA A 100 36.74 -16.23 0.34
CA ALA A 100 36.17 -16.27 1.68
C ALA A 100 35.30 -17.53 1.83
N SER A 101 35.38 -18.23 2.96
CA SER A 101 34.54 -19.40 3.24
C SER A 101 33.94 -19.32 4.64
N SER A 102 32.74 -19.89 4.81
CA SER A 102 32.02 -19.90 6.08
C SER A 102 31.27 -21.21 6.26
N GLU A 103 31.15 -21.66 7.50
CA GLU A 103 30.06 -22.56 7.88
C GLU A 103 28.72 -21.83 7.72
N VAL A 104 27.71 -22.56 7.30
CA VAL A 104 26.32 -22.11 7.12
C VAL A 104 25.45 -23.20 7.74
N THR A 105 24.38 -22.85 8.44
CA THR A 105 23.51 -23.84 9.08
C THR A 105 22.09 -23.72 8.58
N GLY A 106 21.74 -24.52 7.57
CA GLY A 106 20.39 -24.57 7.01
C GLY A 106 20.09 -23.36 6.10
N PHE A 107 18.80 -23.09 5.92
CA PHE A 107 18.28 -22.09 4.98
C PHE A 107 18.82 -20.67 5.19
N ALA A 108 19.86 -20.28 4.45
CA ALA A 108 20.52 -18.98 4.55
C ALA A 108 20.39 -18.10 3.30
N THR A 109 20.69 -16.81 3.47
CA THR A 109 21.03 -15.88 2.39
C THR A 109 22.51 -15.54 2.49
N VAL A 110 23.22 -15.58 1.37
CA VAL A 110 24.64 -15.20 1.29
C VAL A 110 24.87 -14.12 0.23
N GLY A 111 25.91 -13.32 0.41
CA GLY A 111 26.34 -12.32 -0.57
C GLY A 111 27.71 -11.78 -0.22
N VAL A 112 28.39 -11.17 -1.19
CA VAL A 112 29.75 -10.67 -1.01
C VAL A 112 29.72 -9.14 -0.99
N VAL A 113 30.38 -8.54 0.00
CA VAL A 113 30.48 -7.07 0.15
C VAL A 113 31.93 -6.64 0.30
N TRP A 114 32.24 -5.41 -0.12
CA TRP A 114 33.58 -4.83 -0.08
C TRP A 114 33.54 -3.30 0.05
N GLU A 115 34.69 -2.71 0.38
CA GLU A 115 34.94 -1.28 0.39
C GLU A 115 35.86 -0.88 -0.77
N GLY A 116 35.35 -0.09 -1.72
CA GLY A 116 36.02 0.24 -2.98
C GLY A 116 35.09 0.92 -3.98
N PRO A 117 35.30 0.74 -5.30
CA PRO A 117 34.29 1.08 -6.30
C PRO A 117 33.01 0.26 -6.07
N SER A 118 31.83 0.89 -6.22
CA SER A 118 30.55 0.17 -6.09
C SER A 118 30.23 -0.73 -7.29
N THR A 119 30.92 -0.55 -8.42
CA THR A 119 30.81 -1.39 -9.63
C THR A 119 32.20 -1.63 -10.24
N PRO A 120 33.05 -2.46 -9.59
CA PRO A 120 34.39 -2.78 -10.08
C PRO A 120 34.35 -3.81 -11.22
N ASP A 121 35.41 -3.88 -12.02
CA ASP A 121 35.57 -4.87 -13.10
C ASP A 121 36.09 -6.22 -12.55
N VAL A 122 35.16 -6.97 -11.95
CA VAL A 122 35.37 -8.30 -11.35
C VAL A 122 34.20 -9.23 -11.63
N ALA A 123 34.46 -10.54 -11.63
CA ALA A 123 33.45 -11.58 -11.50
C ALA A 123 33.41 -12.08 -10.05
N VAL A 124 32.21 -12.28 -9.51
CA VAL A 124 32.00 -12.83 -8.17
C VAL A 124 31.21 -14.12 -8.28
N HIS A 125 31.71 -15.18 -7.66
CA HIS A 125 31.13 -16.50 -7.70
C HIS A 125 30.90 -17.01 -6.29
N VAL A 126 29.81 -17.75 -6.08
CA VAL A 126 29.54 -18.47 -4.84
C VAL A 126 29.21 -19.93 -5.13
N ARG A 127 29.72 -20.83 -4.31
CA ARG A 127 29.29 -22.24 -4.24
C ARG A 127 28.97 -22.62 -2.81
N THR A 128 28.28 -23.74 -2.64
CA THR A 128 27.90 -24.27 -1.33
C THR A 128 28.18 -25.77 -1.25
N ALA A 129 28.31 -26.28 -0.03
CA ALA A 129 28.41 -27.72 0.24
C ALA A 129 27.26 -28.21 1.13
N ASP A 130 26.84 -29.45 0.90
CA ASP A 130 25.94 -30.16 1.79
C ASP A 130 26.63 -30.59 3.10
N ALA A 131 25.86 -31.19 4.02
CA ALA A 131 26.33 -31.65 5.31
C ALA A 131 27.36 -32.81 5.24
N ASP A 132 27.47 -33.48 4.10
CA ASP A 132 28.48 -34.51 3.83
C ASP A 132 29.79 -33.91 3.25
N GLY A 133 29.83 -32.59 3.03
CA GLY A 133 30.96 -31.85 2.48
C GLY A 133 31.04 -31.85 0.95
N THR A 134 29.97 -32.25 0.25
CA THR A 134 29.92 -32.28 -1.21
C THR A 134 29.65 -30.88 -1.77
N TRP A 135 30.67 -30.28 -2.39
CA TRP A 135 30.53 -28.98 -3.06
C TRP A 135 29.70 -29.08 -4.34
N GLY A 136 28.75 -28.15 -4.49
CA GLY A 136 28.07 -27.89 -5.75
C GLY A 136 28.88 -27.02 -6.72
N GLU A 137 28.29 -26.78 -7.88
CA GLU A 137 28.84 -25.91 -8.92
C GLU A 137 28.91 -24.43 -8.48
N TRP A 138 29.83 -23.68 -9.11
CA TRP A 138 29.91 -22.23 -8.94
C TRP A 138 28.70 -21.52 -9.56
N THR A 139 28.17 -20.53 -8.84
CA THR A 139 27.08 -19.65 -9.28
C THR A 139 27.58 -18.22 -9.34
N ASP A 140 27.49 -17.60 -10.52
CA ASP A 140 27.83 -16.19 -10.73
C ASP A 140 26.83 -15.30 -9.97
N LEU A 141 27.33 -14.30 -9.23
CA LEU A 141 26.50 -13.29 -8.59
C LEU A 141 26.63 -11.95 -9.34
N GLU A 142 25.48 -11.32 -9.62
CA GLU A 142 25.46 -9.98 -10.21
C GLU A 142 25.95 -8.95 -9.20
N ILE A 143 26.71 -7.94 -9.66
CA ILE A 143 27.15 -6.82 -8.81
C ILE A 143 25.97 -5.87 -8.58
N GLU A 144 25.70 -5.54 -7.31
CA GLU A 144 24.73 -4.52 -6.92
C GLU A 144 25.45 -3.34 -6.23
N PRO A 145 25.25 -2.10 -6.68
CA PRO A 145 25.93 -0.95 -6.11
C PRO A 145 25.43 -0.64 -4.69
N GLY A 146 26.33 -0.20 -3.82
CA GLY A 146 25.96 0.37 -2.52
C GLY A 146 25.19 1.70 -2.64
N PRO A 147 24.97 2.41 -1.53
CA PRO A 147 24.21 3.66 -1.52
C PRO A 147 24.91 4.75 -2.35
N GLU A 148 24.15 5.62 -3.01
CA GLU A 148 24.73 6.73 -3.79
C GLU A 148 25.65 7.60 -2.90
N GLY A 149 26.92 7.74 -3.31
CA GLY A 149 27.95 8.47 -2.57
C GLY A 149 28.65 7.68 -1.45
N GLY A 150 28.31 6.40 -1.25
CA GLY A 150 29.05 5.48 -0.38
C GLY A 150 30.28 4.86 -1.06
N SER A 151 31.13 4.20 -0.25
CA SER A 151 32.27 3.40 -0.70
C SER A 151 32.03 1.89 -0.64
N THR A 152 30.86 1.46 -0.16
CA THR A 152 30.47 0.06 -0.14
C THR A 152 30.03 -0.40 -1.53
N GLY A 153 30.45 -1.58 -1.93
CA GLY A 153 29.91 -2.34 -3.06
C GLY A 153 29.58 -3.77 -2.62
N GLY A 154 28.81 -4.49 -3.43
CA GLY A 154 28.53 -5.89 -3.16
C GLY A 154 27.86 -6.60 -4.33
N THR A 155 27.39 -7.82 -4.06
CA THR A 155 26.60 -8.61 -5.01
C THR A 155 25.12 -8.57 -4.67
N ALA A 156 24.27 -9.01 -5.59
CA ALA A 156 22.92 -9.47 -5.28
C ALA A 156 22.96 -10.62 -4.24
N PRO A 157 21.96 -10.74 -3.35
CA PRO A 157 21.88 -11.83 -2.38
C PRO A 157 21.47 -13.16 -3.01
N LEU A 158 22.29 -14.20 -2.80
CA LEU A 158 22.00 -15.58 -3.17
C LEU A 158 21.29 -16.31 -2.00
N VAL A 159 20.09 -16.79 -2.24
CA VAL A 159 19.39 -17.70 -1.31
C VAL A 159 19.84 -19.12 -1.59
N VAL A 160 20.49 -19.77 -0.62
CA VAL A 160 21.25 -21.02 -0.83
C VAL A 160 20.53 -22.31 -0.42
N GLY A 161 19.41 -22.24 0.31
CA GLY A 161 18.73 -23.44 0.80
C GLY A 161 19.45 -24.07 2.00
N ASP A 162 19.11 -25.32 2.33
CA ASP A 162 19.70 -26.03 3.47
C ASP A 162 21.09 -26.58 3.12
N VAL A 163 22.12 -25.82 3.47
CA VAL A 163 23.54 -26.11 3.21
C VAL A 163 24.37 -26.07 4.50
N ALA A 164 25.59 -26.63 4.47
CA ALA A 164 26.53 -26.67 5.60
C ALA A 164 27.71 -25.71 5.46
N HIS A 165 28.10 -25.37 4.22
CA HIS A 165 29.17 -24.41 3.94
C HIS A 165 28.83 -23.54 2.74
N ALA A 166 29.38 -22.32 2.72
CA ALA A 166 29.43 -21.45 1.56
C ALA A 166 30.86 -20.96 1.34
N GLU A 167 31.24 -20.84 0.08
CA GLU A 167 32.52 -20.28 -0.35
C GLU A 167 32.26 -19.27 -1.46
N ALA A 168 32.93 -18.13 -1.37
CA ALA A 168 32.91 -17.06 -2.35
C ALA A 168 34.30 -16.86 -2.95
N LYS A 169 34.33 -16.59 -4.26
CA LYS A 169 35.52 -16.29 -5.07
C LYS A 169 35.27 -14.97 -5.81
N ILE A 170 36.18 -14.00 -5.69
CA ILE A 170 36.25 -12.83 -6.57
C ILE A 170 37.47 -12.99 -7.47
N GLU A 171 37.31 -12.76 -8.78
CA GLU A 171 38.40 -12.75 -9.76
C GLU A 171 38.24 -11.59 -10.75
N GLY A 172 39.34 -10.93 -11.13
CA GLY A 172 39.30 -9.82 -12.08
C GLY A 172 40.43 -8.82 -11.87
N ALA A 173 40.60 -7.90 -12.81
CA ALA A 173 41.72 -6.95 -12.81
C ALA A 173 41.67 -5.94 -11.63
N GLU A 174 40.49 -5.73 -11.05
CA GLU A 174 40.30 -4.83 -9.91
C GLU A 174 40.17 -5.57 -8.56
N ALA A 175 40.24 -6.91 -8.53
CA ALA A 175 39.98 -7.72 -7.34
C ALA A 175 40.94 -7.40 -6.16
N ALA A 176 42.24 -7.24 -6.42
CA ALA A 176 43.22 -6.83 -5.40
C ALA A 176 43.10 -5.37 -4.96
N GLY A 177 42.31 -4.54 -5.67
CA GLY A 177 42.00 -3.16 -5.28
C GLY A 177 40.87 -3.05 -4.25
N LEU A 178 40.12 -4.14 -4.02
CA LEU A 178 39.01 -4.18 -3.06
C LEU A 178 39.53 -4.33 -1.62
N ARG A 179 38.89 -3.65 -0.68
CA ARG A 179 39.20 -3.74 0.76
C ARG A 179 38.01 -4.33 1.52
N ASP A 180 38.27 -4.82 2.72
CA ASP A 180 37.24 -5.29 3.66
C ASP A 180 36.23 -6.29 3.02
N VAL A 181 36.75 -7.11 2.09
CA VAL A 181 36.00 -8.12 1.34
C VAL A 181 35.48 -9.18 2.29
N ARG A 182 34.16 -9.35 2.34
CA ARG A 182 33.48 -10.25 3.28
C ARG A 182 32.42 -11.08 2.57
N LEU A 183 32.43 -12.39 2.83
CA LEU A 183 31.28 -13.25 2.62
C LEU A 183 30.31 -13.02 3.78
N SER A 184 29.18 -12.38 3.50
CA SER A 184 28.10 -12.22 4.45
C SER A 184 27.18 -13.44 4.37
N VAL A 185 26.96 -14.10 5.51
CA VAL A 185 26.02 -15.21 5.70
C VAL A 185 24.95 -14.76 6.67
N ILE A 186 23.69 -14.90 6.27
CA ILE A 186 22.53 -14.45 7.05
C ILE A 186 21.61 -15.64 7.33
N ASP A 187 21.46 -15.95 8.62
CA ASP A 187 20.35 -16.75 9.12
C ASP A 187 19.13 -15.81 9.23
N PRO A 188 18.05 -16.05 8.46
CA PRO A 188 16.84 -15.23 8.47
C PRO A 188 15.98 -15.40 9.73
N GLY A 189 16.35 -16.32 10.63
CA GLY A 189 15.58 -16.70 11.80
C GLY A 189 14.29 -17.45 11.47
N THR A 190 13.65 -18.03 12.49
CA THR A 190 12.35 -18.71 12.36
C THR A 190 11.30 -18.12 13.31
N GLY A 191 10.03 -18.15 12.92
CA GLY A 191 8.93 -17.62 13.72
C GLY A 191 7.55 -18.10 13.27
N ALA A 192 6.52 -17.73 14.03
CA ALA A 192 5.14 -18.19 13.81
C ALA A 192 4.55 -17.81 12.43
N VAL A 193 5.08 -16.76 11.80
CA VAL A 193 4.73 -16.36 10.42
C VAL A 193 5.06 -17.44 9.38
N ASP A 194 6.11 -18.23 9.58
CA ASP A 194 6.60 -19.22 8.60
C ASP A 194 5.59 -20.38 8.49
N ALA A 195 5.13 -20.89 9.65
CA ALA A 195 4.07 -21.89 9.72
C ALA A 195 2.72 -21.36 9.18
N ARG A 196 2.42 -20.07 9.40
CA ARG A 196 1.23 -19.40 8.84
C ARG A 196 1.31 -19.25 7.31
N ALA A 197 2.52 -19.16 6.75
CA ALA A 197 2.74 -19.14 5.31
C ALA A 197 2.57 -20.54 4.69
N ALA A 198 2.90 -21.61 5.41
CA ALA A 198 2.65 -22.98 5.00
C ALA A 198 1.15 -23.32 4.88
N SER A 199 0.32 -22.82 5.81
CA SER A 199 -1.12 -23.10 5.81
C SER A 199 -1.90 -22.39 4.69
N THR A 200 -1.34 -21.33 4.08
CA THR A 200 -1.98 -20.60 2.96
C THR A 200 -1.68 -21.14 1.58
N SER A 201 -0.81 -22.14 1.43
CA SER A 201 -0.43 -22.70 0.12
C SER A 201 -1.23 -23.94 -0.31
N GLY A 202 -2.30 -24.30 0.39
CA GLY A 202 -3.12 -25.47 0.07
C GLY A 202 -3.86 -25.36 -1.29
N PRO A 203 -4.17 -26.50 -1.95
CA PRO A 203 -4.95 -26.54 -3.18
C PRO A 203 -6.39 -26.09 -2.91
N GLY A 204 -6.63 -24.78 -3.04
CA GLY A 204 -7.83 -24.11 -2.55
C GLY A 204 -7.62 -22.64 -2.19
N TYR A 205 -6.36 -22.15 -2.14
CA TYR A 205 -6.07 -20.72 -1.98
C TYR A 205 -6.48 -19.91 -3.22
N SER A 206 -7.76 -19.55 -3.27
CA SER A 206 -8.21 -18.33 -3.93
C SER A 206 -7.95 -17.15 -2.99
N PRO A 207 -7.45 -16.00 -3.48
CA PRO A 207 -7.23 -14.80 -2.64
C PRO A 207 -8.47 -14.25 -1.91
N ALA A 208 -9.67 -14.74 -2.27
CA ALA A 208 -10.94 -14.41 -1.61
C ALA A 208 -11.13 -15.08 -0.22
N GLY A 209 -10.16 -15.87 0.27
CA GLY A 209 -10.37 -16.88 1.33
C GLY A 209 -9.89 -16.56 2.75
N ARG A 210 -9.49 -15.32 3.10
CA ARG A 210 -9.16 -14.98 4.51
C ARG A 210 -10.22 -14.06 5.11
N SER A 211 -10.93 -14.61 6.11
CA SER A 211 -11.94 -14.01 7.00
C SER A 211 -12.67 -12.77 6.49
N ALA A 212 -13.91 -12.96 6.04
CA ALA A 212 -14.80 -11.86 5.75
C ALA A 212 -15.13 -11.05 7.02
N VAL A 213 -14.50 -9.89 7.16
CA VAL A 213 -15.31 -8.67 7.41
C VAL A 213 -16.42 -8.73 6.35
N PRO A 214 -17.72 -8.66 6.72
CA PRO A 214 -18.82 -8.99 5.81
C PRO A 214 -18.61 -8.33 4.47
N ALA A 215 -18.34 -9.15 3.46
CA ALA A 215 -17.81 -8.66 2.21
C ALA A 215 -18.89 -7.82 1.54
N ALA A 216 -18.68 -6.51 1.52
CA ALA A 216 -19.25 -5.66 0.49
C ALA A 216 -18.91 -6.38 -0.84
N PRO A 217 -19.93 -6.78 -1.65
CA PRO A 217 -19.68 -7.60 -2.84
C PRO A 217 -18.64 -6.96 -3.75
N ALA A 218 -18.04 -7.74 -4.66
CA ALA A 218 -16.85 -7.30 -5.39
C ALA A 218 -17.05 -6.06 -6.31
N ASP A 219 -18.28 -5.58 -6.47
CA ASP A 219 -18.67 -4.29 -7.08
C ASP A 219 -18.69 -3.09 -6.09
N GLN A 220 -18.37 -3.33 -4.82
CA GLN A 220 -18.46 -2.38 -3.71
C GLN A 220 -17.13 -2.16 -2.95
N PHE A 221 -15.99 -2.72 -3.38
CA PHE A 221 -14.70 -2.48 -2.74
C PHE A 221 -13.65 -2.00 -3.74
N THR A 222 -13.06 -0.82 -3.54
CA THR A 222 -12.04 -0.25 -4.44
C THR A 222 -10.63 -0.79 -4.18
N GLY A 223 -10.49 -1.85 -3.39
CA GLY A 223 -9.21 -2.38 -2.94
C GLY A 223 -8.45 -3.13 -4.04
N GLY A 224 -7.12 -2.99 -3.99
CA GLY A 224 -6.20 -3.79 -4.81
C GLY A 224 -6.20 -5.28 -4.42
N PRO A 225 -5.33 -6.08 -5.04
CA PRO A 225 -5.13 -7.46 -4.61
C PRO A 225 -4.62 -7.50 -3.16
N THR A 226 -4.84 -8.63 -2.49
CA THR A 226 -4.21 -8.95 -1.21
C THR A 226 -2.69 -8.86 -1.35
N VAL A 227 -2.10 -7.87 -0.68
CA VAL A 227 -0.66 -7.79 -0.41
C VAL A 227 -0.45 -8.18 1.04
N LEU A 228 0.46 -9.11 1.29
CA LEU A 228 0.89 -9.50 2.62
C LEU A 228 1.87 -8.45 3.13
N SER A 229 1.57 -7.90 4.29
CA SER A 229 2.32 -6.78 4.89
C SER A 229 3.71 -7.20 5.36
N ARG A 230 4.56 -6.23 5.70
CA ARG A 230 5.84 -6.47 6.40
C ARG A 230 5.70 -7.30 7.68
N ALA A 231 4.62 -7.09 8.44
CA ALA A 231 4.29 -7.92 9.61
C ALA A 231 3.90 -9.37 9.25
N ASP A 232 3.27 -9.62 8.09
CA ASP A 232 2.90 -10.99 7.66
C ASP A 232 4.12 -11.86 7.31
N TRP A 233 5.29 -11.26 7.04
CA TRP A 233 6.56 -11.98 6.88
C TRP A 233 7.54 -11.81 8.06
N GLY A 234 7.13 -11.13 9.13
CA GLY A 234 7.91 -10.98 10.36
C GLY A 234 9.08 -10.00 10.23
N ALA A 235 8.94 -8.97 9.41
CA ALA A 235 9.96 -7.94 9.22
C ALA A 235 10.35 -7.27 10.55
N ASP A 236 11.65 -7.19 10.83
CA ASP A 236 12.16 -6.35 11.90
C ASP A 236 12.33 -4.90 11.42
N GLU A 237 11.36 -4.05 11.75
CA GLU A 237 11.34 -2.62 11.38
C GLU A 237 12.50 -1.81 11.99
N ARG A 238 13.27 -2.35 12.95
CA ARG A 238 14.49 -1.69 13.45
C ARG A 238 15.60 -1.64 12.41
N LEU A 239 15.58 -2.53 11.42
CA LEU A 239 16.54 -2.55 10.32
C LEU A 239 16.19 -1.51 9.23
N ALA A 240 14.97 -1.00 9.20
CA ALA A 240 14.50 0.03 8.28
C ALA A 240 14.97 1.43 8.74
N THR A 241 16.23 1.74 8.47
CA THR A 241 16.86 3.02 8.83
C THR A 241 16.51 4.15 7.87
N TRP A 242 16.16 3.85 6.61
CA TRP A 242 15.73 4.86 5.64
C TRP A 242 14.23 5.14 5.78
N ARG A 243 13.86 6.41 5.83
CA ARG A 243 12.44 6.83 5.88
C ARG A 243 11.80 6.70 4.50
N PRO A 244 10.54 6.22 4.40
CA PRO A 244 9.83 6.21 3.13
C PRO A 244 9.71 7.63 2.58
N THR A 245 10.14 7.80 1.33
CA THR A 245 10.11 9.07 0.60
C THR A 245 9.29 8.86 -0.66
N GLN A 246 8.41 9.81 -1.00
CA GLN A 246 7.51 9.69 -2.15
C GLN A 246 8.26 9.96 -3.46
N GLY A 247 8.16 9.03 -4.40
CA GLY A 247 8.59 9.18 -5.79
C GLY A 247 7.45 9.62 -6.71
N ASP A 248 7.73 9.62 -8.01
CA ASP A 248 6.76 9.94 -9.07
C ASP A 248 6.78 8.82 -10.12
N TYR A 249 6.11 7.71 -9.80
CA TYR A 249 6.09 6.51 -10.63
C TYR A 249 5.54 6.78 -12.03
N LYS A 250 6.33 6.42 -13.05
CA LYS A 250 5.99 6.47 -14.48
C LYS A 250 6.04 5.09 -15.16
N ALA A 251 6.77 4.14 -14.57
CA ALA A 251 6.94 2.78 -15.09
C ALA A 251 7.02 1.74 -13.95
N ALA A 252 6.99 0.46 -14.31
CA ALA A 252 7.33 -0.65 -13.42
C ALA A 252 8.57 -1.39 -13.96
N VAL A 253 9.48 -1.79 -13.07
CA VAL A 253 10.62 -2.64 -13.39
C VAL A 253 10.40 -4.03 -12.79
N ILE A 254 10.44 -5.04 -13.64
CA ILE A 254 10.36 -6.45 -13.25
C ILE A 254 11.77 -6.97 -13.00
N HIS A 255 11.93 -7.57 -11.83
CA HIS A 255 13.16 -8.20 -11.34
C HIS A 255 12.93 -9.68 -11.05
N HIS A 256 14.03 -10.40 -10.86
CA HIS A 256 14.06 -11.65 -10.09
C HIS A 256 15.03 -11.48 -8.91
N THR A 257 15.09 -12.43 -7.98
CA THR A 257 16.08 -12.39 -6.88
C THR A 257 17.30 -13.28 -7.10
N ALA A 258 17.43 -13.92 -8.27
CA ALA A 258 18.56 -14.78 -8.69
C ALA A 258 18.91 -16.00 -7.82
N GLY A 259 18.35 -16.13 -6.60
CA GLY A 259 18.52 -17.27 -5.69
C GLY A 259 17.73 -18.53 -6.07
N THR A 260 17.76 -19.54 -5.18
CA THR A 260 17.10 -20.84 -5.42
C THR A 260 15.62 -20.72 -5.78
N ASN A 261 15.16 -21.59 -6.69
CA ASN A 261 13.73 -21.84 -6.91
C ASN A 261 13.19 -23.00 -6.05
N ASP A 262 14.06 -23.77 -5.39
CA ASP A 262 13.67 -24.89 -4.54
C ASP A 262 13.44 -24.45 -3.10
N TYR A 263 12.30 -23.77 -2.90
CA TYR A 263 11.80 -23.38 -1.59
C TYR A 263 10.33 -23.76 -1.44
N SER A 264 9.93 -24.09 -0.22
CA SER A 264 8.53 -24.29 0.17
C SER A 264 7.82 -22.96 0.41
N ALA A 265 6.49 -22.96 0.44
CA ALA A 265 5.71 -21.78 0.76
C ALA A 265 5.90 -21.28 2.21
N ALA A 266 6.40 -22.16 3.10
CA ALA A 266 6.76 -21.88 4.49
C ALA A 266 8.08 -21.09 4.61
N GLN A 267 9.04 -21.34 3.72
CA GLN A 267 10.35 -20.67 3.70
C GLN A 267 10.29 -19.24 3.10
N VAL A 268 9.18 -18.83 2.47
CA VAL A 268 9.11 -17.50 1.81
C VAL A 268 9.31 -16.33 2.77
N PRO A 269 8.68 -16.25 3.97
CA PRO A 269 8.99 -15.18 4.91
C PRO A 269 10.48 -15.15 5.32
N ALA A 270 11.11 -16.31 5.51
CA ALA A 270 12.54 -16.40 5.80
C ALA A 270 13.40 -15.85 4.64
N ILE A 271 13.07 -16.19 3.37
CA ILE A 271 13.70 -15.59 2.19
C ILE A 271 13.61 -14.06 2.23
N LEU A 272 12.43 -13.51 2.53
CA LEU A 272 12.21 -12.07 2.59
C LEU A 272 13.06 -11.41 3.69
N ARG A 273 13.15 -12.02 4.87
CA ARG A 273 13.99 -11.54 5.98
C ARG A 273 15.48 -11.57 5.66
N GLY A 274 15.98 -12.63 5.02
CA GLY A 274 17.39 -12.74 4.61
C GLY A 274 17.79 -11.67 3.58
N ILE A 275 16.99 -11.50 2.53
CA ILE A 275 17.20 -10.45 1.51
C ILE A 275 17.10 -9.05 2.13
N TYR A 276 16.14 -8.83 3.04
CA TYR A 276 15.96 -7.56 3.74
C TYR A 276 17.18 -7.21 4.61
N ALA A 277 17.66 -8.14 5.44
CA ALA A 277 18.83 -7.93 6.28
C ALA A 277 20.09 -7.64 5.45
N TYR A 278 20.29 -8.37 4.36
CA TYR A 278 21.41 -8.15 3.44
C TYR A 278 21.38 -6.74 2.84
N HIS A 279 20.27 -6.35 2.20
CA HIS A 279 20.12 -5.01 1.64
C HIS A 279 20.25 -3.90 2.70
N ALA A 280 19.58 -4.04 3.84
CA ALA A 280 19.50 -2.99 4.85
C ALA A 280 20.82 -2.80 5.61
N GLN A 281 21.49 -3.89 5.99
CA GLN A 281 22.67 -3.87 6.87
C GLN A 281 24.00 -4.06 6.14
N GLN A 282 24.06 -4.85 5.06
CA GLN A 282 25.30 -5.24 4.40
C GLN A 282 25.59 -4.36 3.17
N LEU A 283 24.60 -4.16 2.30
CA LEU A 283 24.67 -3.14 1.23
C LEU A 283 24.34 -1.72 1.73
N GLY A 284 23.93 -1.55 3.00
CA GLY A 284 23.66 -0.24 3.59
C GLY A 284 22.48 0.54 3.00
N TRP A 285 21.61 -0.11 2.22
CA TRP A 285 20.43 0.51 1.58
C TRP A 285 19.30 0.87 2.56
N GLY A 286 19.48 0.55 3.85
CA GLY A 286 18.61 0.91 4.96
C GLY A 286 17.14 0.48 4.90
N ASP A 287 16.76 -0.29 3.87
CA ASP A 287 15.57 -1.13 3.75
C ASP A 287 15.77 -2.05 2.52
N ILE A 288 14.91 -3.04 2.32
CA ILE A 288 14.91 -3.90 1.12
C ILE A 288 14.77 -3.06 -0.16
N GLY A 289 15.51 -3.37 -1.23
CA GLY A 289 15.56 -2.53 -2.43
C GLY A 289 14.28 -2.51 -3.28
N TYR A 290 13.50 -3.60 -3.28
CA TYR A 290 12.29 -3.74 -4.09
C TYR A 290 11.03 -3.26 -3.35
N ASN A 291 10.09 -2.63 -4.06
CA ASN A 291 8.82 -2.20 -3.46
C ASN A 291 7.90 -3.38 -3.13
N PHE A 292 7.86 -4.38 -4.01
CA PHE A 292 7.06 -5.58 -3.84
C PHE A 292 7.84 -6.81 -4.26
N LEU A 293 7.55 -7.93 -3.60
CA LEU A 293 8.08 -9.23 -3.97
C LEU A 293 6.93 -10.21 -4.27
N VAL A 294 7.15 -11.09 -5.23
CA VAL A 294 6.17 -12.10 -5.67
C VAL A 294 6.82 -13.47 -5.59
N ASP A 295 6.15 -14.44 -4.97
CA ASP A 295 6.65 -15.82 -4.93
C ASP A 295 6.05 -16.71 -6.03
N LYS A 296 6.68 -17.87 -6.26
CA LYS A 296 6.22 -18.86 -7.25
C LYS A 296 4.81 -19.41 -6.97
N PHE A 297 4.24 -19.16 -5.79
CA PHE A 297 2.89 -19.55 -5.38
C PHE A 297 1.83 -18.47 -5.68
N GLY A 298 2.24 -17.29 -6.18
CA GLY A 298 1.35 -16.20 -6.57
C GLY A 298 0.88 -15.32 -5.41
N ARG A 299 1.60 -15.33 -4.28
CA ARG A 299 1.41 -14.38 -3.20
C ARG A 299 2.22 -13.11 -3.49
N ILE A 300 1.68 -11.96 -3.09
CA ILE A 300 2.30 -10.65 -3.24
C ILE A 300 2.68 -10.17 -1.84
N TRP A 301 3.90 -9.72 -1.68
CA TRP A 301 4.48 -9.29 -0.41
C TRP A 301 4.94 -7.83 -0.52
N GLU A 302 4.69 -7.03 0.50
CA GLU A 302 5.32 -5.73 0.67
C GLU A 302 6.81 -5.91 0.92
N GLY A 303 7.65 -5.27 0.10
CA GLY A 303 9.07 -5.12 0.37
C GLY A 303 9.30 -3.81 1.13
N ARG A 304 9.68 -2.78 0.38
CA ARG A 304 9.96 -1.43 0.87
C ARG A 304 8.83 -0.88 1.74
N VAL A 305 9.15 -0.33 2.91
CA VAL A 305 8.19 0.29 3.83
C VAL A 305 7.36 1.38 3.13
N GLY A 306 6.04 1.37 3.35
CA GLY A 306 5.12 2.31 2.68
C GLY A 306 4.85 1.98 1.21
N GLY A 307 5.41 0.88 0.68
CA GLY A 307 5.21 0.45 -0.70
C GLY A 307 3.74 0.14 -1.00
N ILE A 308 3.00 -0.36 -0.01
CA ILE A 308 1.55 -0.54 -0.08
C ILE A 308 0.83 0.82 -0.19
N GLU A 309 1.18 1.79 0.66
CA GLU A 309 0.44 3.04 0.89
C GLU A 309 0.69 4.13 -0.15
N MET A 310 1.93 4.23 -0.64
CA MET A 310 2.40 5.37 -1.44
C MET A 310 3.40 4.91 -2.53
N GLU A 311 4.04 5.87 -3.19
CA GLU A 311 5.01 5.65 -4.25
C GLU A 311 6.44 5.64 -3.68
N THR A 312 6.71 4.83 -2.63
CA THR A 312 8.01 4.86 -1.94
C THR A 312 9.19 4.62 -2.88
N ILE A 313 10.18 5.52 -2.88
CA ILE A 313 11.42 5.35 -3.64
C ILE A 313 12.18 4.10 -3.14
N GLY A 314 12.39 3.14 -4.04
CA GLY A 314 13.16 1.92 -3.80
C GLY A 314 14.68 2.11 -3.97
N ALA A 315 15.41 1.00 -4.04
CA ALA A 315 16.85 0.95 -4.34
C ALA A 315 17.17 -0.16 -5.35
N HIS A 316 16.26 -0.42 -6.30
CA HIS A 316 16.32 -1.57 -7.20
C HIS A 316 16.93 -1.30 -8.58
N VAL A 317 16.95 -0.04 -9.06
CA VAL A 317 17.71 0.37 -10.26
C VAL A 317 18.23 1.80 -10.08
N SER A 318 19.55 1.96 -9.97
CA SER A 318 20.21 3.28 -9.88
C SER A 318 19.79 4.19 -11.05
N GLY A 319 19.49 5.46 -10.75
CA GLY A 319 18.98 6.44 -11.73
C GLY A 319 17.51 6.27 -12.16
N TRP A 320 16.79 5.22 -11.73
CA TRP A 320 15.38 4.97 -12.09
C TRP A 320 14.44 4.80 -10.88
N ASN A 321 14.97 4.60 -9.68
CA ASN A 321 14.21 4.40 -8.43
C ASN A 321 13.11 5.45 -8.18
N THR A 322 13.38 6.74 -8.45
CA THR A 322 12.42 7.83 -8.21
C THR A 322 11.19 7.77 -9.12
N ASN A 323 11.31 7.15 -10.30
CA ASN A 323 10.26 7.14 -11.31
C ASN A 323 9.71 5.74 -11.64
N SER A 324 10.02 4.74 -10.82
CA SER A 324 9.52 3.39 -11.07
C SER A 324 9.22 2.59 -9.82
N VAL A 325 8.28 1.65 -9.95
CA VAL A 325 7.99 0.63 -8.93
C VAL A 325 8.76 -0.65 -9.26
N GLY A 326 9.57 -1.13 -8.33
CA GLY A 326 10.30 -2.39 -8.44
C GLY A 326 9.48 -3.58 -7.94
N VAL A 327 9.26 -4.57 -8.81
CA VAL A 327 8.59 -5.83 -8.46
C VAL A 327 9.54 -6.99 -8.74
N SER A 328 10.00 -7.69 -7.69
CA SER A 328 10.94 -8.81 -7.83
C SER A 328 10.27 -10.17 -7.60
N VAL A 329 10.50 -11.12 -8.51
CA VAL A 329 10.00 -12.50 -8.36
C VAL A 329 11.05 -13.36 -7.68
N LEU A 330 10.70 -14.00 -6.56
CA LEU A 330 11.62 -14.85 -5.80
C LEU A 330 12.09 -16.06 -6.63
N GLY A 331 13.40 -16.21 -6.78
CA GLY A 331 14.09 -17.30 -7.49
C GLY A 331 14.86 -16.85 -8.74
N ASN A 332 15.43 -17.80 -9.48
CA ASN A 332 16.25 -17.58 -10.66
C ASN A 332 15.55 -17.99 -11.96
N TYR A 333 14.94 -17.02 -12.63
CA TYR A 333 14.23 -17.24 -13.91
C TYR A 333 15.12 -17.12 -15.16
N GLN A 334 16.45 -17.26 -15.04
CA GLN A 334 17.33 -17.35 -16.20
C GLN A 334 17.15 -18.68 -16.95
N THR A 335 17.03 -19.78 -16.20
CA THR A 335 16.76 -21.13 -16.74
C THR A 335 15.45 -21.72 -16.22
N ALA A 336 15.06 -21.43 -14.97
CA ALA A 336 13.80 -21.93 -14.42
C ALA A 336 12.58 -21.26 -15.06
N THR A 337 11.51 -22.02 -15.27
CA THR A 337 10.25 -21.49 -15.82
C THR A 337 9.48 -20.70 -14.77
N VAL A 338 9.12 -19.45 -15.08
CA VAL A 338 8.26 -18.65 -14.19
C VAL A 338 6.83 -19.19 -14.17
N THR A 339 6.27 -19.38 -12.97
CA THR A 339 4.93 -19.95 -12.79
C THR A 339 3.85 -18.97 -13.27
N ASN A 340 2.71 -19.51 -13.73
CA ASN A 340 1.57 -18.67 -14.08
C ASN A 340 1.04 -17.91 -12.86
N GLN A 341 1.07 -18.52 -11.67
CA GLN A 341 0.66 -17.91 -10.41
C GLN A 341 1.46 -16.64 -10.09
N ALA A 342 2.79 -16.65 -10.31
CA ALA A 342 3.64 -15.47 -10.14
C ALA A 342 3.30 -14.38 -11.17
N VAL A 343 3.08 -14.74 -12.44
CA VAL A 343 2.66 -13.79 -13.48
C VAL A 343 1.27 -13.20 -13.20
N ASP A 344 0.33 -14.01 -12.71
CA ASP A 344 -1.02 -13.57 -12.30
C ASP A 344 -0.97 -12.64 -11.08
N ALA A 345 0.02 -12.81 -10.20
CA ALA A 345 0.29 -11.90 -9.09
C ALA A 345 0.86 -10.55 -9.56
N ILE A 346 1.84 -10.56 -10.47
CA ILE A 346 2.36 -9.33 -11.12
C ILE A 346 1.22 -8.58 -11.83
N VAL A 347 0.38 -9.29 -12.60
CA VAL A 347 -0.73 -8.69 -13.36
C VAL A 347 -1.71 -7.97 -12.44
N ARG A 348 -2.13 -8.61 -11.34
CA ARG A 348 -3.03 -8.00 -10.34
C ARG A 348 -2.39 -6.82 -9.63
N LEU A 349 -1.13 -6.96 -9.20
CA LEU A 349 -0.39 -5.90 -8.49
C LEU A 349 -0.24 -4.66 -9.34
N LEU A 350 0.29 -4.81 -10.56
CA LEU A 350 0.52 -3.69 -11.47
C LEU A 350 -0.78 -3.13 -12.04
N GLY A 351 -1.80 -3.97 -12.30
CA GLY A 351 -3.13 -3.51 -12.69
C GLY A 351 -3.71 -2.53 -11.68
N TRP A 352 -3.55 -2.83 -10.38
CA TRP A 352 -3.93 -1.93 -9.29
C TRP A 352 -2.99 -0.72 -9.16
N LYS A 353 -1.69 -0.90 -8.87
CA LYS A 353 -0.76 0.22 -8.59
C LYS A 353 -0.65 1.17 -9.78
N MET A 354 -0.59 0.69 -11.02
CA MET A 354 -0.49 1.58 -12.20
C MET A 354 -1.79 2.35 -12.45
N SER A 355 -2.96 1.77 -12.16
CA SER A 355 -4.23 2.48 -12.26
C SER A 355 -4.41 3.57 -11.19
N LEU A 356 -3.90 3.38 -9.97
CA LEU A 356 -3.84 4.46 -8.96
C LEU A 356 -3.06 5.67 -9.47
N GLN A 357 -1.95 5.43 -10.18
CA GLN A 357 -1.07 6.49 -10.72
C GLN A 357 -1.51 7.02 -12.10
N GLY A 358 -2.61 6.50 -12.68
CA GLY A 358 -3.02 6.83 -14.05
C GLY A 358 -2.03 6.40 -15.15
N ILE A 359 -1.05 5.54 -14.84
CA ILE A 359 -0.07 5.03 -15.80
C ILE A 359 -0.76 3.99 -16.68
N ARG A 360 -0.79 4.21 -18.00
CA ARG A 360 -1.33 3.22 -18.95
C ARG A 360 -0.32 2.10 -19.16
N ALA A 361 -0.69 0.88 -18.78
CA ALA A 361 0.07 -0.30 -19.15
C ALA A 361 0.02 -0.55 -20.67
N ASN A 362 1.00 -1.31 -21.17
CA ASN A 362 1.22 -1.52 -22.61
C ASN A 362 1.43 -0.22 -23.43
N SER A 363 1.81 0.88 -22.76
CA SER A 363 2.24 2.13 -23.37
C SER A 363 3.76 2.31 -23.23
N THR A 364 4.32 3.28 -23.93
CA THR A 364 5.67 3.82 -23.66
C THR A 364 5.60 5.09 -22.80
N VAL A 365 6.73 5.45 -22.19
CA VAL A 365 6.95 6.70 -21.45
C VAL A 365 8.40 7.17 -21.65
N SER A 366 8.65 8.48 -21.57
CA SER A 366 10.00 9.04 -21.61
C SER A 366 10.44 9.47 -20.21
N ILE A 367 11.58 8.96 -19.76
CA ILE A 367 12.20 9.26 -18.46
C ILE A 367 13.68 9.53 -18.74
N ASN A 368 14.25 10.61 -18.18
CA ASN A 368 15.65 11.00 -18.39
C ASN A 368 16.08 11.06 -19.88
N GLY A 369 15.16 11.46 -20.76
CA GLY A 369 15.38 11.54 -22.22
C GLY A 369 15.30 10.22 -22.97
N ARG A 370 15.10 9.09 -22.27
CA ARG A 370 15.00 7.75 -22.85
C ARG A 370 13.55 7.27 -22.88
N THR A 371 13.07 6.90 -24.07
CA THR A 371 11.75 6.26 -24.22
C THR A 371 11.86 4.78 -23.89
N ILE A 372 11.06 4.32 -22.94
CA ILE A 372 10.94 2.92 -22.51
C ILE A 372 9.48 2.45 -22.54
N ASN A 373 9.26 1.14 -22.42
CA ASN A 373 7.93 0.62 -22.08
C ASN A 373 7.56 1.03 -20.64
N THR A 374 6.27 1.17 -20.36
CA THR A 374 5.75 1.39 -18.99
C THR A 374 5.91 0.17 -18.07
N ILE A 375 6.23 -1.01 -18.63
CA ILE A 375 6.68 -2.19 -17.90
C ILE A 375 7.88 -2.79 -18.64
N VAL A 376 9.02 -2.85 -17.96
CA VAL A 376 10.34 -3.28 -18.46
C VAL A 376 10.97 -4.31 -17.53
N GLY A 377 11.97 -5.05 -18.01
CA GLY A 377 12.87 -5.84 -17.16
C GLY A 377 14.07 -5.02 -16.70
N HIS A 378 14.74 -5.43 -15.62
CA HIS A 378 15.95 -4.74 -15.13
C HIS A 378 17.03 -4.58 -16.24
N ARG A 379 17.27 -5.63 -17.03
CA ARG A 379 18.16 -5.62 -18.21
C ARG A 379 17.84 -4.61 -19.31
N ASP A 380 16.64 -4.02 -19.32
CA ASP A 380 16.34 -2.92 -20.23
C ASP A 380 17.02 -1.62 -19.78
N LEU A 381 17.34 -1.49 -18.49
CA LEU A 381 17.80 -0.26 -17.84
C LEU A 381 19.27 -0.31 -17.39
N ALA A 382 19.80 -1.49 -17.07
CA ALA A 382 21.17 -1.71 -16.60
C ALA A 382 21.82 -2.94 -17.27
N ALA A 383 23.13 -3.11 -17.11
CA ALA A 383 23.88 -4.28 -17.58
C ALA A 383 23.73 -5.44 -16.58
N THR A 384 22.73 -6.30 -16.80
CA THR A 384 22.32 -7.39 -15.88
C THR A 384 21.58 -8.48 -16.67
N SER A 385 21.55 -9.70 -16.15
CA SER A 385 20.68 -10.78 -16.66
C SER A 385 19.26 -10.70 -16.09
N CYS A 386 19.04 -10.03 -14.96
CA CYS A 386 17.74 -9.83 -14.32
C CYS A 386 16.69 -9.24 -15.30
N PRO A 387 15.44 -9.75 -15.37
CA PRO A 387 14.79 -10.73 -14.50
C PRO A 387 14.95 -12.19 -14.93
N GLY A 388 15.98 -12.51 -15.72
CA GLY A 388 16.19 -13.83 -16.32
C GLY A 388 15.33 -14.07 -17.56
N ALA A 389 15.82 -14.93 -18.47
CA ALA A 389 15.23 -15.15 -19.78
C ALA A 389 13.76 -15.61 -19.75
N SER A 390 13.36 -16.50 -18.83
CA SER A 390 11.99 -17.03 -18.78
C SER A 390 10.97 -15.93 -18.47
N LEU A 391 11.25 -15.10 -17.47
CA LEU A 391 10.36 -14.00 -17.07
C LEU A 391 10.45 -12.82 -18.05
N TYR A 392 11.64 -12.50 -18.56
CA TYR A 392 11.82 -11.45 -19.56
C TYR A 392 11.01 -11.73 -20.85
N ASN A 393 10.99 -12.98 -21.32
CA ASN A 393 10.22 -13.38 -22.50
C ASN A 393 8.69 -13.22 -22.32
N ARG A 394 8.19 -13.12 -21.09
CA ARG A 394 6.76 -12.91 -20.79
C ARG A 394 6.37 -11.43 -20.61
N LEU A 395 7.30 -10.47 -20.71
CA LEU A 395 6.99 -9.05 -20.50
C LEU A 395 5.92 -8.49 -21.47
N GLY A 396 5.84 -9.01 -22.70
CA GLY A 396 4.77 -8.65 -23.65
C GLY A 396 3.38 -9.15 -23.22
N GLU A 397 3.32 -10.37 -22.70
CA GLU A 397 2.10 -10.97 -22.13
C GLU A 397 1.67 -10.16 -20.89
N ILE A 398 2.61 -9.91 -19.96
CA ILE A 398 2.39 -9.11 -18.75
C ILE A 398 1.83 -7.73 -19.10
N ARG A 399 2.43 -7.00 -20.05
CA ARG A 399 1.92 -5.69 -20.49
C ARG A 399 0.47 -5.74 -20.96
N SER A 400 0.14 -6.72 -21.80
CA SER A 400 -1.20 -6.88 -22.36
C SER A 400 -2.23 -7.27 -21.29
N ARG A 401 -1.84 -8.16 -20.36
CA ARG A 401 -2.70 -8.63 -19.27
C ARG A 401 -2.90 -7.58 -18.17
N VAL A 402 -1.87 -6.80 -17.83
CA VAL A 402 -2.01 -5.64 -16.93
C VAL A 402 -2.97 -4.62 -17.54
N ALA A 403 -2.83 -4.28 -18.82
CA ALA A 403 -3.75 -3.34 -19.49
C ALA A 403 -5.22 -3.83 -19.46
N ALA A 404 -5.46 -5.14 -19.55
CA ALA A 404 -6.79 -5.72 -19.35
C ALA A 404 -7.27 -5.62 -17.89
N GLU A 405 -6.41 -5.92 -16.91
CA GLU A 405 -6.73 -5.81 -15.47
C GLU A 405 -7.02 -4.35 -15.06
N GLN A 406 -6.32 -3.37 -15.65
CA GLN A 406 -6.64 -1.94 -15.47
C GLN A 406 -8.09 -1.60 -15.85
N GLY A 407 -8.71 -2.36 -16.77
CA GLY A 407 -10.13 -2.28 -17.12
C GLY A 407 -11.06 -2.43 -15.90
N ARG A 408 -10.68 -3.27 -14.93
CA ARG A 408 -11.43 -3.43 -13.67
C ARG A 408 -11.44 -2.16 -12.83
N TYR A 409 -10.40 -1.35 -12.94
CA TYR A 409 -10.23 -0.11 -12.17
C TYR A 409 -10.66 1.14 -12.95
N GLN A 410 -11.04 1.03 -14.23
CA GLN A 410 -11.50 2.18 -15.05
C GLN A 410 -12.77 2.85 -14.48
N HIS A 411 -13.62 2.13 -13.76
CA HIS A 411 -14.80 2.71 -13.13
C HIS A 411 -14.50 3.45 -11.80
N ILE A 412 -13.25 3.40 -11.33
CA ILE A 412 -12.76 3.93 -10.05
C ILE A 412 -11.72 5.04 -10.29
N PHE A 413 -10.81 4.87 -11.26
CA PHE A 413 -9.76 5.85 -11.58
C PHE A 413 -9.88 6.40 -13.02
N GLY A 414 -11.02 6.19 -13.67
CA GLY A 414 -11.32 6.72 -14.99
C GLY A 414 -11.61 8.22 -14.97
N GLN A 415 -11.17 8.92 -16.01
CA GLN A 415 -11.58 10.31 -16.25
C GLN A 415 -13.09 10.37 -16.47
N GLY A 416 -13.80 11.18 -15.69
CA GLY A 416 -15.26 11.34 -15.78
C GLY A 416 -16.09 10.23 -15.10
N THR A 417 -15.48 9.39 -14.27
CA THR A 417 -16.25 8.49 -13.38
C THR A 417 -16.40 9.09 -11.99
N THR A 418 -17.62 9.03 -11.48
CA THR A 418 -18.03 9.50 -10.17
C THR A 418 -18.84 8.45 -9.46
N PHE A 419 -18.53 8.37 -8.17
CA PHE A 419 -18.96 7.32 -7.27
C PHE A 419 -18.89 7.88 -5.84
N LEU A 420 -19.61 7.25 -4.92
CA LEU A 420 -19.55 7.59 -3.51
C LEU A 420 -18.57 6.61 -2.85
N ILE A 421 -17.64 7.08 -2.03
CA ILE A 421 -16.77 6.22 -1.21
C ILE A 421 -16.95 6.45 0.28
N GLN A 422 -16.93 5.38 1.05
CA GLN A 422 -16.70 5.38 2.48
C GLN A 422 -15.30 4.84 2.77
N GLY A 423 -14.49 5.56 3.54
CA GLY A 423 -13.12 5.14 3.87
C GLY A 423 -13.09 3.97 4.86
N ALA A 424 -12.23 2.98 4.62
CA ALA A 424 -12.00 1.89 5.58
C ALA A 424 -11.53 2.47 6.93
N GLY A 425 -12.21 2.15 8.04
CA GLY A 425 -11.88 2.70 9.37
C GLY A 425 -12.28 4.15 9.62
N ALA A 426 -12.93 4.84 8.66
CA ALA A 426 -13.48 6.19 8.85
C ALA A 426 -14.96 6.25 8.41
N PRO A 427 -15.91 6.70 9.25
CA PRO A 427 -17.33 6.76 8.89
C PRO A 427 -17.67 7.88 7.87
N GLN A 428 -16.67 8.58 7.34
CA GLN A 428 -16.86 9.68 6.39
C GLN A 428 -17.14 9.16 4.98
N VAL A 429 -18.15 9.73 4.34
CA VAL A 429 -18.53 9.45 2.96
C VAL A 429 -18.12 10.63 2.08
N TYR A 430 -17.58 10.35 0.90
CA TYR A 430 -17.17 11.36 -0.07
C TYR A 430 -17.82 11.08 -1.43
N LEU A 431 -18.24 12.12 -2.13
CA LEU A 431 -18.41 12.07 -3.58
C LEU A 431 -17.04 12.22 -4.21
N VAL A 432 -16.67 11.36 -5.16
CA VAL A 432 -15.45 11.53 -5.97
C VAL A 432 -15.85 11.97 -7.36
N ASN A 433 -15.22 13.03 -7.87
CA ASN A 433 -15.30 13.44 -9.27
C ASN A 433 -13.86 13.59 -9.78
N GLY A 434 -13.47 12.71 -10.72
CA GLY A 434 -12.09 12.61 -11.20
C GLY A 434 -11.13 12.30 -10.06
N THR A 435 -10.18 13.21 -9.81
CA THR A 435 -9.17 13.09 -8.74
C THR A 435 -9.54 13.83 -7.44
N THR A 436 -10.73 14.43 -7.36
CA THR A 436 -11.16 15.26 -6.21
C THR A 436 -12.26 14.57 -5.41
N LYS A 437 -12.11 14.51 -4.09
CA LYS A 437 -13.12 14.01 -3.14
C LYS A 437 -13.80 15.17 -2.39
N TYR A 438 -15.12 15.12 -2.29
CA TYR A 438 -15.97 16.12 -1.64
C TYR A 438 -16.69 15.45 -0.47
N HIS A 439 -16.37 15.86 0.76
CA HIS A 439 -16.90 15.21 1.97
C HIS A 439 -18.41 15.50 2.14
N ILE A 440 -19.22 14.43 2.26
CA ILE A 440 -20.66 14.50 2.51
C ILE A 440 -20.89 14.34 4.02
N LYS A 441 -21.23 15.43 4.70
CA LYS A 441 -21.39 15.45 6.16
C LYS A 441 -22.62 14.74 6.70
N ASN A 442 -23.71 14.64 5.91
CA ASN A 442 -24.99 14.16 6.42
C ASN A 442 -25.76 13.27 5.43
N TYR A 443 -26.63 12.44 6.00
CA TYR A 443 -27.45 11.48 5.25
C TYR A 443 -28.42 12.16 4.28
N ASN A 444 -28.93 13.34 4.61
CA ASN A 444 -29.85 14.13 3.77
C ASN A 444 -29.22 14.55 2.44
N THR A 445 -27.94 14.95 2.47
CA THR A 445 -27.15 15.29 1.29
C THR A 445 -26.81 14.03 0.49
N LEU A 446 -26.43 12.94 1.18
CA LEU A 446 -26.13 11.64 0.56
C LEU A 446 -27.32 11.09 -0.23
N THR A 447 -28.51 11.03 0.37
CA THR A 447 -29.72 10.52 -0.30
C THR A 447 -30.14 11.37 -1.49
N SER A 448 -29.96 12.69 -1.41
CA SER A 448 -30.25 13.62 -2.50
C SER A 448 -29.35 13.46 -3.72
N LEU A 449 -28.18 12.83 -3.55
CA LEU A 449 -27.17 12.56 -4.57
C LEU A 449 -27.10 11.08 -4.97
N SER A 450 -28.05 10.25 -4.52
CA SER A 450 -28.03 8.78 -4.68
C SER A 450 -28.03 8.30 -6.15
N ASN A 451 -28.53 9.10 -7.10
CA ASN A 451 -28.42 8.81 -8.53
C ASN A 451 -27.02 9.04 -9.11
N LEU A 452 -26.12 9.75 -8.42
CA LEU A 452 -24.77 9.99 -8.92
C LEU A 452 -23.91 8.72 -8.89
N GLY A 453 -24.20 7.76 -8.01
CA GLY A 453 -23.50 6.48 -7.96
C GLY A 453 -23.89 5.63 -6.75
N ARG A 454 -23.45 4.38 -6.73
CA ARG A 454 -23.52 3.52 -5.53
C ARG A 454 -22.46 3.94 -4.52
N LEU A 455 -22.71 3.65 -3.24
CA LEU A 455 -21.71 3.73 -2.19
C LEU A 455 -20.76 2.52 -2.29
N LEU A 456 -19.48 2.82 -2.47
CA LEU A 456 -18.37 1.88 -2.46
C LEU A 456 -17.61 2.04 -1.13
N TYR A 457 -16.97 0.98 -0.67
CA TYR A 457 -15.98 1.02 0.38
C TYR A 457 -14.60 1.18 -0.26
N ALA A 458 -13.88 2.22 0.14
CA ALA A 458 -12.54 2.48 -0.34
C ALA A 458 -11.52 2.29 0.77
N ASP A 459 -10.41 1.66 0.45
CA ASP A 459 -9.25 1.65 1.32
C ASP A 459 -8.76 3.09 1.58
N LEU A 460 -8.25 3.37 2.78
CA LEU A 460 -7.70 4.69 3.13
C LEU A 460 -6.66 5.17 2.10
N ARG A 461 -5.88 4.26 1.53
CA ARG A 461 -4.88 4.53 0.47
C ARG A 461 -5.51 5.21 -0.74
N VAL A 462 -6.65 4.69 -1.22
CA VAL A 462 -7.43 5.29 -2.31
C VAL A 462 -7.99 6.65 -1.88
N THR A 463 -8.51 6.76 -0.66
CA THR A 463 -9.04 8.06 -0.19
C THR A 463 -7.95 9.13 -0.02
N ASN A 464 -6.72 8.76 0.32
CA ASN A 464 -5.64 9.69 0.63
C ASN A 464 -4.96 10.28 -0.60
N GLN A 465 -4.97 9.56 -1.74
CA GLN A 465 -4.46 10.08 -3.02
C GLN A 465 -5.41 11.10 -3.69
N LEU A 466 -6.68 11.15 -3.29
CA LEU A 466 -7.67 12.08 -3.84
C LEU A 466 -7.56 13.46 -3.17
N ALA A 467 -7.50 14.50 -4.00
CA ALA A 467 -7.45 15.90 -3.56
C ALA A 467 -8.73 16.26 -2.79
N ASN A 468 -8.60 17.00 -1.68
CA ASN A 468 -9.77 17.49 -0.95
C ASN A 468 -10.42 18.65 -1.70
N GLY A 469 -11.64 18.45 -2.20
CA GLY A 469 -12.51 19.52 -2.66
C GLY A 469 -13.20 20.24 -1.50
N PRO A 470 -14.01 21.27 -1.79
CA PRO A 470 -14.95 21.81 -0.82
C PRO A 470 -15.89 20.72 -0.27
N GLU A 471 -16.48 21.00 0.89
CA GLU A 471 -17.56 20.19 1.47
C GLU A 471 -18.70 20.00 0.47
N MET A 472 -19.17 18.76 0.31
CA MET A 472 -20.29 18.47 -0.58
C MET A 472 -21.57 19.07 0.01
N ARG A 473 -22.26 19.88 -0.80
CA ARG A 473 -23.47 20.59 -0.43
C ARG A 473 -24.57 20.26 -1.44
N ARG A 474 -25.80 20.65 -1.09
CA ARG A 474 -26.94 20.58 -2.02
C ARG A 474 -26.81 21.53 -3.20
N PHE A 475 -26.06 22.62 -3.11
CA PHE A 475 -25.77 23.43 -4.30
C PHE A 475 -24.61 22.82 -5.08
N VAL A 476 -24.82 22.61 -6.38
CA VAL A 476 -23.85 22.05 -7.32
C VAL A 476 -23.81 22.90 -8.60
N ARG A 477 -22.72 22.79 -9.35
CA ARG A 477 -22.50 23.53 -10.60
C ARG A 477 -22.19 22.59 -11.77
N ASP A 478 -22.84 22.80 -12.91
CA ASP A 478 -22.54 22.12 -14.17
C ASP A 478 -21.22 22.61 -14.75
N ASP A 479 -20.29 21.70 -15.01
CA ASP A 479 -18.99 21.99 -15.65
C ASP A 479 -19.14 22.59 -17.06
N ARG A 480 -20.18 22.20 -17.82
CA ARG A 480 -20.37 22.68 -19.21
C ARG A 480 -20.80 24.14 -19.29
N SER A 481 -21.74 24.54 -18.43
CA SER A 481 -22.45 25.82 -18.54
C SER A 481 -22.23 26.77 -17.37
N GLY A 482 -21.56 26.32 -16.30
CA GLY A 482 -21.44 27.07 -15.04
C GLY A 482 -22.76 27.27 -14.30
N ARG A 483 -23.87 26.68 -14.75
CA ARG A 483 -25.19 26.81 -14.13
C ARG A 483 -25.18 26.18 -12.74
N VAL A 484 -25.80 26.86 -11.78
CA VAL A 484 -25.94 26.38 -10.40
C VAL A 484 -27.35 25.84 -10.19
N ALA A 485 -27.46 24.72 -9.49
CA ALA A 485 -28.73 24.15 -9.06
C ALA A 485 -28.65 23.65 -7.61
N PHE A 486 -29.79 23.64 -6.94
CA PHE A 486 -29.98 22.97 -5.67
C PHE A 486 -30.44 21.53 -5.93
N VAL A 487 -29.80 20.56 -5.30
CA VAL A 487 -30.08 19.13 -5.43
C VAL A 487 -30.90 18.65 -4.24
N ASP A 488 -32.03 18.03 -4.54
CA ASP A 488 -32.87 17.35 -3.57
C ASP A 488 -33.66 16.23 -4.24
N ASN A 489 -33.78 15.07 -3.58
CA ASN A 489 -34.44 13.88 -4.14
C ASN A 489 -34.00 13.52 -5.58
N ASN A 490 -32.70 13.66 -5.88
CA ASN A 490 -32.11 13.48 -7.22
C ASN A 490 -32.62 14.44 -8.31
N LEU A 491 -33.25 15.56 -7.95
CA LEU A 491 -33.69 16.62 -8.86
C LEU A 491 -32.82 17.88 -8.73
N LEU A 492 -32.53 18.52 -9.86
CA LEU A 492 -31.81 19.78 -10.00
C LEU A 492 -32.78 20.96 -10.09
N TYR A 493 -32.97 21.66 -8.97
CA TYR A 493 -33.77 22.88 -8.90
C TYR A 493 -32.91 24.09 -9.28
N HIS A 494 -33.17 24.68 -10.44
CA HIS A 494 -32.26 25.69 -11.01
C HIS A 494 -32.28 27.02 -10.23
N ALA A 495 -31.12 27.44 -9.71
CA ALA A 495 -30.91 28.81 -9.27
C ALA A 495 -30.80 29.72 -10.51
N THR A 496 -31.48 30.86 -10.50
CA THR A 496 -31.49 31.78 -11.65
C THR A 496 -30.45 32.89 -11.51
N ILE A 497 -30.18 33.30 -10.27
CA ILE A 497 -29.16 34.30 -9.93
C ILE A 497 -28.41 33.89 -8.66
N CYS A 498 -27.19 34.42 -8.49
CA CYS A 498 -26.38 34.16 -7.29
C CYS A 498 -27.03 34.61 -5.97
N GLU A 499 -28.04 35.49 -6.01
CA GLU A 499 -28.84 35.82 -4.84
C GLU A 499 -29.63 34.61 -4.33
N ASP A 500 -30.20 33.80 -5.23
CA ASP A 500 -30.97 32.60 -4.86
C ASP A 500 -30.11 31.65 -4.00
N VAL A 501 -28.83 31.49 -4.35
CA VAL A 501 -27.85 30.65 -3.64
C VAL A 501 -27.46 31.27 -2.28
N ARG A 502 -27.18 32.58 -2.26
CA ARG A 502 -26.81 33.31 -1.03
C ARG A 502 -27.93 33.33 0.01
N GLN A 503 -29.18 33.38 -0.42
CA GLN A 503 -30.34 33.37 0.46
C GLN A 503 -30.50 32.03 1.20
N PHE A 504 -29.97 30.92 0.66
CA PHE A 504 -29.84 29.63 1.34
C PHE A 504 -28.54 29.49 2.16
N GLY A 505 -27.79 30.58 2.38
CA GLY A 505 -26.60 30.60 3.24
C GLY A 505 -25.32 30.03 2.59
N VAL A 506 -25.30 29.88 1.26
CA VAL A 506 -24.13 29.38 0.52
C VAL A 506 -23.49 30.52 -0.29
N PRO A 507 -22.17 30.76 -0.18
CA PRO A 507 -21.48 31.71 -1.04
C PRO A 507 -21.62 31.29 -2.52
N CYS A 508 -22.01 32.23 -3.39
CA CYS A 508 -22.10 31.94 -4.82
C CYS A 508 -20.74 32.14 -5.50
N THR A 509 -19.76 31.31 -5.15
CA THR A 509 -18.41 31.34 -5.74
C THR A 509 -17.99 29.95 -6.23
N PRO A 510 -17.07 29.85 -7.22
CA PRO A 510 -16.57 28.59 -7.75
C PRO A 510 -16.01 27.63 -6.68
N GLU A 511 -15.44 28.17 -5.61
CA GLU A 511 -14.75 27.45 -4.54
C GLU A 511 -15.72 26.92 -3.48
N ALA A 512 -16.91 27.54 -3.37
CA ALA A 512 -17.94 27.19 -2.38
C ALA A 512 -19.01 26.22 -2.92
N ILE A 513 -19.06 26.02 -4.25
CA ILE A 513 -20.06 25.19 -4.94
C ILE A 513 -19.35 24.04 -5.66
N PRO A 514 -19.49 22.77 -5.20
CA PRO A 514 -18.98 21.60 -5.87
C PRO A 514 -19.32 21.54 -7.37
N LEU A 515 -18.34 21.14 -8.16
CA LEU A 515 -18.44 21.00 -9.61
C LEU A 515 -18.86 19.57 -9.94
N LEU A 516 -19.91 19.42 -10.77
CA LEU A 516 -20.32 18.14 -11.32
C LEU A 516 -19.93 18.06 -12.80
N ALA A 517 -19.36 16.91 -13.18
CA ALA A 517 -19.05 16.61 -14.56
C ALA A 517 -20.35 16.50 -15.42
N PRO A 518 -20.26 16.62 -16.75
CA PRO A 518 -21.42 16.53 -17.65
C PRO A 518 -22.33 15.32 -17.37
N VAL A 519 -21.70 14.14 -17.20
CA VAL A 519 -22.39 12.86 -16.99
C VAL A 519 -23.06 12.75 -15.61
N GLU A 520 -22.59 13.49 -14.60
CA GLU A 520 -23.20 13.55 -13.26
C GLU A 520 -24.44 14.40 -13.27
N TRP A 521 -24.34 15.58 -13.87
CA TRP A 521 -25.47 16.48 -14.03
C TRP A 521 -26.62 15.81 -14.77
N ASP A 522 -26.30 15.01 -15.79
CA ASP A 522 -27.29 14.29 -16.60
C ASP A 522 -27.86 13.02 -15.92
N ARG A 523 -27.26 12.54 -14.81
CA ARG A 523 -27.84 11.49 -13.93
C ARG A 523 -28.92 12.04 -12.98
N LEU A 524 -28.95 13.35 -12.76
CA LEU A 524 -29.94 14.03 -11.94
C LEU A 524 -31.10 14.54 -12.81
N GLY A 525 -32.33 14.32 -12.35
CA GLY A 525 -33.53 14.78 -13.06
C GLY A 525 -33.60 16.31 -13.06
N GLN A 526 -34.10 16.91 -14.14
CA GLN A 526 -34.23 18.37 -14.20
C GLN A 526 -35.50 18.82 -13.47
N GLY A 527 -35.33 19.67 -12.45
CA GLY A 527 -36.42 20.19 -11.62
C GLY A 527 -36.89 21.58 -12.07
N PRO A 528 -37.94 22.13 -11.43
CA PRO A 528 -38.37 23.51 -11.66
C PRO A 528 -37.33 24.52 -11.12
N ARG A 529 -37.54 25.81 -11.41
CA ARG A 529 -36.76 26.89 -10.79
C ARG A 529 -36.82 26.81 -9.26
N LEU A 530 -35.68 27.01 -8.60
CA LEU A 530 -35.61 27.15 -7.15
C LEU A 530 -36.28 28.45 -6.70
N SER A 531 -37.17 28.35 -5.73
CA SER A 531 -37.78 29.47 -5.02
C SER A 531 -37.27 29.57 -3.59
N ARG A 532 -37.39 30.77 -3.02
CA ARG A 532 -37.24 31.00 -1.58
C ARG A 532 -38.46 30.56 -0.77
N ALA A 533 -39.64 30.46 -1.40
CA ALA A 533 -40.80 29.81 -0.76
C ALA A 533 -40.70 28.30 -0.99
N VAL A 534 -40.49 27.55 0.09
CA VAL A 534 -40.25 26.10 0.07
C VAL A 534 -41.23 25.37 1.00
N THR A 535 -41.57 24.13 0.66
CA THR A 535 -42.42 23.26 1.48
C THR A 535 -41.99 21.80 1.33
N SER A 536 -42.47 20.91 2.20
CA SER A 536 -42.26 19.47 2.08
C SER A 536 -43.56 18.69 2.19
N HIS A 537 -43.66 17.55 1.49
CA HIS A 537 -44.82 16.65 1.55
C HIS A 537 -45.06 16.03 2.94
N SER A 538 -44.09 16.12 3.85
CA SER A 538 -44.20 15.73 5.26
C SER A 538 -44.82 16.80 6.17
N THR A 539 -45.09 18.01 5.67
CA THR A 539 -45.58 19.12 6.49
C THR A 539 -46.56 20.03 5.74
N ASP A 540 -47.66 20.40 6.38
CA ASP A 540 -48.57 21.46 5.90
C ASP A 540 -48.02 22.89 6.10
N ARG A 541 -46.68 23.05 6.23
CA ARG A 541 -46.01 24.31 6.54
C ARG A 541 -45.16 24.78 5.38
N VAL A 542 -45.47 25.99 4.91
CA VAL A 542 -44.61 26.71 3.97
C VAL A 542 -43.57 27.53 4.73
N TYR A 543 -42.33 27.46 4.28
CA TYR A 543 -41.21 28.22 4.80
C TYR A 543 -40.70 29.20 3.76
N PHE A 544 -40.25 30.38 4.20
CA PHE A 544 -39.49 31.31 3.39
C PHE A 544 -38.02 31.26 3.80
N VAL A 545 -37.14 30.98 2.84
CA VAL A 545 -35.69 30.90 3.05
C VAL A 545 -35.08 32.27 2.82
N GLN A 546 -34.43 32.80 3.86
CA GLN A 546 -33.78 34.10 3.84
C GLN A 546 -32.51 34.06 4.68
N ASP A 547 -31.40 34.60 4.16
CA ASP A 547 -30.12 34.75 4.85
C ASP A 547 -29.64 33.47 5.57
N GLY A 548 -29.81 32.32 4.91
CA GLY A 548 -29.42 30.99 5.40
C GLY A 548 -30.37 30.38 6.44
N ARG A 549 -31.58 30.93 6.62
CA ARG A 549 -32.58 30.46 7.59
C ARG A 549 -33.93 30.18 6.97
N LYS A 550 -34.62 29.13 7.43
CA LYS A 550 -36.03 28.88 7.14
C LYS A 550 -36.91 29.65 8.12
N ARG A 551 -37.88 30.41 7.62
CA ARG A 551 -38.85 31.21 8.40
C ARG A 551 -40.25 30.67 8.15
N TRP A 552 -40.98 30.24 9.18
CA TRP A 552 -42.33 29.70 8.94
C TRP A 552 -43.29 30.82 8.50
N VAL A 553 -43.96 30.62 7.37
CA VAL A 553 -44.97 31.51 6.83
C VAL A 553 -46.32 31.10 7.41
N ARG A 554 -46.82 31.87 8.39
CA ARG A 554 -48.13 31.60 9.03
C ARG A 554 -49.32 32.09 8.21
N SER A 555 -49.08 33.03 7.29
CA SER A 555 -50.08 33.60 6.40
C SER A 555 -49.46 33.81 5.02
N TRP A 556 -49.99 33.14 3.99
CA TRP A 556 -49.49 33.30 2.63
C TRP A 556 -49.63 34.75 2.16
N GLY A 557 -50.76 35.40 2.42
CA GLY A 557 -50.97 36.81 2.10
C GLY A 557 -50.03 37.76 2.83
N ALA A 558 -49.41 37.37 3.95
CA ALA A 558 -48.34 38.16 4.56
C ALA A 558 -47.02 38.07 3.80
N LEU A 559 -46.69 36.88 3.28
CA LEU A 559 -45.55 36.70 2.37
C LEU A 559 -45.77 37.47 1.05
N GLU A 560 -46.98 37.45 0.50
CA GLU A 560 -47.32 38.22 -0.70
C GLU A 560 -47.18 39.73 -0.49
N ARG A 561 -47.62 40.25 0.68
CA ARG A 561 -47.39 41.66 1.06
C ARG A 561 -45.91 41.99 1.25
N LEU A 562 -45.13 41.07 1.82
CA LEU A 562 -43.68 41.24 2.03
C LEU A 562 -42.90 41.28 0.70
N LEU A 563 -43.33 40.49 -0.29
CA LEU A 563 -42.65 40.36 -1.58
C LEU A 563 -43.24 41.25 -2.69
N GLY A 564 -44.43 41.81 -2.49
CA GLY A 564 -45.17 42.54 -3.52
C GLY A 564 -45.75 41.66 -4.64
N MET A 565 -45.63 40.33 -4.52
CA MET A 565 -46.07 39.33 -5.49
C MET A 565 -46.26 37.96 -4.84
N SER A 566 -47.03 37.08 -5.48
CA SER A 566 -47.10 35.66 -5.10
C SER A 566 -45.82 34.95 -5.56
N PRO A 567 -44.98 34.41 -4.66
CA PRO A 567 -43.79 33.68 -5.06
C PRO A 567 -44.15 32.28 -5.57
N PRO A 568 -43.41 31.72 -6.54
CA PRO A 568 -43.53 30.29 -6.87
C PRO A 568 -43.19 29.44 -5.63
N LEU A 569 -43.81 28.28 -5.50
CA LEU A 569 -43.56 27.34 -4.39
C LEU A 569 -42.70 26.17 -4.86
N THR A 570 -41.58 25.90 -4.19
CA THR A 570 -40.73 24.75 -4.47
C THR A 570 -40.96 23.64 -3.44
N TRP A 571 -41.31 22.45 -3.92
CA TRP A 571 -41.42 21.25 -3.09
C TRP A 571 -40.06 20.58 -2.94
N VAL A 572 -39.64 20.35 -1.70
CA VAL A 572 -38.36 19.71 -1.33
C VAL A 572 -38.59 18.63 -0.24
N SER A 573 -37.60 17.79 0.01
CA SER A 573 -37.59 16.82 1.10
C SER A 573 -37.60 17.49 2.47
N GLN A 574 -38.04 16.74 3.49
CA GLN A 574 -37.95 17.20 4.87
C GLN A 574 -36.49 17.46 5.26
N GLY A 575 -35.56 16.62 4.79
CA GLY A 575 -34.13 16.79 5.02
C GLY A 575 -33.60 18.12 4.47
N ALA A 576 -34.08 18.58 3.31
CA ALA A 576 -33.70 19.87 2.74
C ALA A 576 -34.16 21.05 3.60
N LEU A 577 -35.32 20.93 4.27
CA LEU A 577 -35.73 21.90 5.27
C LEU A 577 -34.89 21.76 6.53
N ASP A 578 -34.59 20.55 7.00
CA ASP A 578 -33.88 20.33 8.28
C ASP A 578 -32.41 20.72 8.24
N ASP A 579 -31.79 20.71 7.06
CA ASP A 579 -30.47 21.28 6.81
C ASP A 579 -30.45 22.83 6.98
N LEU A 580 -31.61 23.50 7.04
CA LEU A 580 -31.72 24.95 7.26
C LEU A 580 -32.12 25.29 8.71
N PRO A 581 -31.34 26.13 9.43
CA PRO A 581 -31.70 26.60 10.77
C PRO A 581 -32.95 27.48 10.75
N ASN A 582 -33.72 27.46 11.85
CA ASN A 582 -34.89 28.32 11.99
C ASN A 582 -34.50 29.81 12.12
N GLY A 583 -35.29 30.66 11.49
CA GLY A 583 -35.37 32.11 11.73
C GLY A 583 -36.71 32.49 12.36
N PRO A 584 -36.93 33.80 12.65
CA PRO A 584 -38.22 34.27 13.15
C PRO A 584 -39.32 34.10 12.11
N ASP A 585 -40.53 33.76 12.56
CA ASP A 585 -41.69 33.53 11.68
C ASP A 585 -42.07 34.78 10.85
N ILE A 586 -42.96 34.58 9.87
CA ILE A 586 -43.61 35.62 9.06
C ILE A 586 -45.12 35.56 9.34
N HIS A 587 -45.69 36.71 9.75
CA HIS A 587 -47.05 36.88 10.26
C HIS A 587 -47.94 37.71 9.32
#